data_AF-A0A7V4QE58-F1
#
_entry.id   AF-A0A7V4QE58-F1
#
_cell.length_a   1.000
_cell.length_b   1.000
_cell.length_c   1.000
_cell.angle_alpha   90.00
_cell.angle_beta   90.00
_cell.angle_gamma   90.00
#
_symmetry.space_group_name_H-M   'P 1'
#
loop_
_entity.id
_entity.type
_entity.pdbx_description
1 polymer ?
#
loop_
_entity_poly.entity_id
_entity_poly.type
_entity_poly.pdbx_seq_one_letter_code
_entity_poly.pdbx_strand_id
1 'polypeptide(L)'
;MEKEILLFLLILIFLIFPIKAKGFRADLPREYPHEHIQVDHFHLGGLRGKFSTSESSAEPTQTDQFYLTVQKYILATINYFINPELGLDERTGLVHNYITKKNGYVTKAGYTSITDIGLQLAIISGTYLSGMISQEYAREMIEKIIATLNKMEYYEVPDGSLQGCRYYFNYYDLKTLTSHDKFISSIDNACLVTGLIIARETFPELENKINPLVEKINFKLFYNPRRDLFRVGFFYNPETKTIIDAGSLYQIMNSETRMITYLAIGKGEIPQEKIKAHLDKLRIEQKEYKGIRVEPSFGGSAFEHGMPALFVDEIKLSPQGLGINLKKAFYIQILQAKERNYPVWGESPSVDENGYDTFGSPSGIEPYASRGVITPHASFLALEVIPQKAVENLYNIASLYSGAYDPEIGFADAINVNENKALYKYLALDQGMCFLAGLNFVFNGIIKNLFMQSQEGRKLAKVISELKFFTIDDLIKETENCYRLAKEYIDSGNWQMGEVLIDYALDLAHSYSLGIDFLDLNLYRKKIDELKQNYLVSLYQQAQSEIESGKLREAETTLIHLLAIDRNYLDALQKLEYVHIQIYK
;
A
#
# COMPACT_ATOMS: atom_id res chain seq x y z
N MET A 1 28.34 -13.63 6.89
CA MET A 1 28.89 -12.35 7.41
C MET A 1 28.36 -11.14 6.64
N GLU A 2 28.43 -11.07 5.30
CA GLU A 2 27.76 -9.99 4.51
C GLU A 2 26.21 -10.08 4.49
N LYS A 3 25.65 -11.29 4.71
CA LYS A 3 24.19 -11.54 4.72
C LYS A 3 23.48 -11.17 6.02
N GLU A 4 24.18 -11.10 7.14
CA GLU A 4 23.58 -10.68 8.42
C GLU A 4 23.52 -9.15 8.50
N ILE A 5 24.45 -8.43 7.86
CA ILE A 5 24.53 -6.95 7.89
C ILE A 5 23.36 -6.28 7.15
N LEU A 6 22.80 -6.90 6.10
CA LEU A 6 21.66 -6.34 5.36
C LEU A 6 20.34 -6.46 6.15
N LEU A 7 20.13 -7.60 6.81
CA LEU A 7 19.03 -7.79 7.77
C LEU A 7 19.25 -6.90 9.00
N PHE A 8 20.51 -6.74 9.45
CA PHE A 8 20.88 -5.83 10.53
C PHE A 8 20.62 -4.37 10.19
N LEU A 9 20.74 -3.93 8.92
CA LEU A 9 20.48 -2.55 8.48
C LEU A 9 18.99 -2.24 8.29
N LEU A 10 18.18 -3.18 7.78
CA LEU A 10 16.72 -3.03 7.75
C LEU A 10 16.13 -3.01 9.17
N ILE A 11 16.74 -3.75 10.10
CA ILE A 11 16.32 -3.81 11.50
C ILE A 11 16.91 -2.65 12.34
N LEU A 12 18.11 -2.13 12.04
CA LEU A 12 18.71 -1.00 12.80
C LEU A 12 18.01 0.33 12.59
N ILE A 13 17.35 0.53 11.44
CA ILE A 13 16.63 1.78 11.14
C ILE A 13 15.46 2.00 12.12
N PHE A 14 14.99 0.97 12.84
CA PHE A 14 13.81 1.08 13.72
C PHE A 14 14.00 0.64 15.19
N LEU A 15 15.12 0.01 15.59
CA LEU A 15 15.27 -0.58 16.93
C LEU A 15 15.97 0.26 18.02
N ILE A 16 16.36 1.52 17.77
CA ILE A 16 17.01 2.33 18.80
C ILE A 16 15.96 3.09 19.62
N PHE A 17 15.33 2.42 20.60
CA PHE A 17 14.99 2.89 21.96
C PHE A 17 13.92 1.99 22.65
N PRO A 18 14.27 1.21 23.69
CA PRO A 18 13.28 0.57 24.56
C PRO A 18 12.98 1.50 25.75
N ILE A 19 11.84 2.18 25.77
CA ILE A 19 11.38 2.89 26.97
C ILE A 19 10.44 1.97 27.77
N LYS A 20 11.00 1.36 28.82
CA LYS A 20 10.24 0.80 29.94
C LYS A 20 9.51 1.94 30.65
N ALA A 21 8.18 1.95 30.66
CA ALA A 21 7.39 2.77 31.56
C ALA A 21 6.57 1.88 32.50
N LYS A 22 6.89 1.98 33.79
CA LYS A 22 6.19 1.34 34.93
C LYS A 22 4.77 1.89 35.07
N GLY A 23 3.89 1.04 35.56
CA GLY A 23 2.44 1.25 35.63
C GLY A 23 1.97 2.46 36.42
N PHE A 24 0.84 2.99 35.98
CA PHE A 24 -0.05 3.84 36.76
C PHE A 24 -1.50 3.46 36.41
N ARG A 25 -2.24 3.01 37.43
CA ARG A 25 -3.71 2.95 37.42
C ARG A 25 -4.22 4.34 37.80
N ALA A 26 -5.17 4.87 37.06
CA ALA A 26 -6.01 5.98 37.51
C ALA A 26 -7.43 5.77 36.97
N ASP A 27 -8.39 5.95 37.88
CA ASP A 27 -9.80 5.61 37.73
C ASP A 27 -10.55 6.45 36.68
N LEU A 28 -11.45 5.78 35.95
CA LEU A 28 -12.32 6.35 34.91
C LEU A 28 -13.54 7.05 35.53
N PRO A 29 -13.92 8.25 35.06
CA PRO A 29 -15.31 8.70 35.09
C PRO A 29 -16.03 8.31 33.80
N ARG A 30 -17.32 7.97 33.95
CA ARG A 30 -18.25 7.54 32.90
C ARG A 30 -18.78 8.73 32.08
N GLU A 31 -18.92 8.44 30.78
CA GLU A 31 -19.80 9.06 29.75
C GLU A 31 -19.58 10.53 29.37
N TYR A 32 -19.28 10.74 28.08
CA TYR A 32 -19.52 12.01 27.37
C TYR A 32 -19.95 11.77 25.91
N PRO A 33 -20.75 12.70 25.34
CA PRO A 33 -21.50 12.52 24.10
C PRO A 33 -20.65 12.81 22.85
N HIS A 34 -21.03 12.17 21.74
CA HIS A 34 -20.47 12.38 20.41
C HIS A 34 -20.90 13.74 19.84
N GLU A 35 -19.95 14.66 19.66
CA GLU A 35 -20.10 15.81 18.75
C GLU A 35 -19.19 15.60 17.52
N HIS A 36 -19.80 15.63 16.34
CA HIS A 36 -19.11 15.51 15.06
C HIS A 36 -18.20 16.73 14.83
N ILE A 37 -16.89 16.50 14.64
CA ILE A 37 -15.93 17.53 14.24
C ILE A 37 -16.11 17.80 12.75
N GLN A 38 -16.64 18.98 12.41
CA GLN A 38 -16.72 19.50 11.05
C GLN A 38 -15.47 20.35 10.81
N VAL A 39 -14.61 19.95 9.88
CA VAL A 39 -13.47 20.78 9.43
C VAL A 39 -14.02 21.79 8.42
N ASP A 40 -13.93 23.09 8.71
CA ASP A 40 -14.58 24.22 7.99
C ASP A 40 -14.22 24.38 6.50
N HIS A 41 -13.35 23.52 5.96
CA HIS A 41 -12.83 23.59 4.58
C HIS A 41 -13.10 22.33 3.75
N PHE A 42 -13.89 21.39 4.28
CA PHE A 42 -14.20 20.13 3.62
C PHE A 42 -15.50 20.22 2.80
N HIS A 43 -15.42 20.03 1.48
CA HIS A 43 -16.58 20.04 0.60
C HIS A 43 -16.97 18.62 0.18
N LEU A 44 -18.04 18.08 0.77
CA LEU A 44 -18.68 16.83 0.30
C LEU A 44 -19.25 16.94 -1.14
N GLY A 45 -19.28 18.15 -1.72
CA GLY A 45 -19.85 18.43 -3.05
C GLY A 45 -19.05 17.84 -4.22
N GLY A 46 -17.71 17.80 -4.14
CA GLY A 46 -16.86 17.26 -5.23
C GLY A 46 -17.04 15.76 -5.47
N LEU A 47 -17.54 15.07 -4.44
CA LEU A 47 -17.79 13.63 -4.40
C LEU A 47 -19.13 13.20 -5.01
N ARG A 48 -20.06 14.14 -5.24
CA ARG A 48 -21.38 13.89 -5.84
C ARG A 48 -21.40 13.99 -7.36
N GLY A 49 -20.30 14.42 -7.99
CA GLY A 49 -20.30 14.88 -9.39
C GLY A 49 -20.06 13.83 -10.48
N LYS A 50 -19.82 12.54 -10.17
CA LYS A 50 -19.48 11.52 -11.20
C LYS A 50 -20.37 10.28 -11.26
N PHE A 51 -21.21 10.04 -10.27
CA PHE A 51 -22.40 9.21 -10.46
C PHE A 51 -23.52 10.18 -10.75
N SER A 52 -23.84 10.40 -12.03
CA SER A 52 -25.02 11.15 -12.37
C SER A 52 -26.19 10.50 -11.64
N THR A 53 -26.80 11.23 -10.72
CA THR A 53 -28.22 11.08 -10.45
C THR A 53 -28.95 11.38 -11.76
N SER A 54 -29.01 10.40 -12.67
CA SER A 54 -30.31 10.17 -13.25
C SER A 54 -31.22 9.94 -12.06
N GLU A 55 -32.30 10.70 -11.96
CA GLU A 55 -33.43 10.47 -11.06
C GLU A 55 -34.06 9.11 -11.39
N SER A 56 -33.30 8.05 -11.14
CA SER A 56 -33.65 6.65 -11.32
C SER A 56 -33.60 6.08 -9.91
N SER A 57 -34.77 5.68 -9.43
CA SER A 57 -34.97 4.91 -8.21
C SER A 57 -34.36 3.50 -8.27
N ALA A 58 -33.35 3.26 -9.12
CA ALA A 58 -32.68 1.97 -9.24
C ALA A 58 -31.64 1.81 -8.13
N GLU A 59 -31.59 0.61 -7.54
CA GLU A 59 -30.54 0.25 -6.60
C GLU A 59 -29.15 0.36 -7.26
N PRO A 60 -28.10 0.79 -6.52
CA PRO A 60 -26.76 0.90 -7.07
C PRO A 60 -26.26 -0.45 -7.60
N THR A 61 -25.55 -0.44 -8.73
CA THR A 61 -24.88 -1.65 -9.23
C THR A 61 -23.81 -2.13 -8.24
N GLN A 62 -23.39 -3.39 -8.34
CA GLN A 62 -22.30 -3.91 -7.49
C GLN A 62 -21.02 -3.07 -7.62
N THR A 63 -20.72 -2.58 -8.83
CA THR A 63 -19.62 -1.67 -9.10
C THR A 63 -19.80 -0.32 -8.38
N ASP A 64 -21.00 0.25 -8.38
CA ASP A 64 -21.29 1.49 -7.64
C ASP A 64 -21.09 1.30 -6.14
N GLN A 65 -21.50 0.15 -5.59
CA GLN A 65 -21.29 -0.19 -4.18
C GLN A 65 -19.80 -0.30 -3.81
N PHE A 66 -18.95 -0.82 -4.70
CA PHE A 66 -17.51 -0.84 -4.49
C PHE A 66 -16.92 0.57 -4.43
N TYR A 67 -17.29 1.44 -5.38
CA TYR A 67 -16.84 2.83 -5.37
C TYR A 67 -17.27 3.58 -4.10
N LEU A 68 -18.54 3.46 -3.71
CA LEU A 68 -19.06 4.08 -2.49
C LEU A 68 -18.34 3.58 -1.23
N THR A 69 -18.00 2.28 -1.19
CA THR A 69 -17.28 1.68 -0.06
C THR A 69 -15.86 2.24 0.06
N VAL A 70 -15.11 2.28 -1.05
CA VAL A 70 -13.75 2.84 -1.07
C VAL A 70 -13.78 4.34 -0.75
N GLN A 71 -14.75 5.06 -1.31
CA GLN A 71 -14.97 6.47 -1.05
C GLN A 71 -15.16 6.77 0.44
N LYS A 72 -15.98 5.97 1.14
CA LYS A 72 -16.15 6.08 2.59
C LYS A 72 -14.82 5.96 3.33
N TYR A 73 -13.97 5.01 2.93
CA TYR A 73 -12.70 4.78 3.61
C TYR A 73 -11.70 5.92 3.37
N ILE A 74 -11.53 6.39 2.13
CA ILE A 74 -10.60 7.50 1.85
C ILE A 74 -11.04 8.83 2.50
N LEU A 75 -12.36 9.02 2.71
CA LEU A 75 -12.91 10.16 3.44
C LEU A 75 -12.51 10.20 4.92
N ALA A 76 -12.36 9.04 5.57
CA ALA A 76 -11.81 8.97 6.91
C ALA A 76 -10.28 9.16 6.88
N THR A 77 -9.60 8.48 5.94
CA THR A 77 -8.14 8.52 5.81
C THR A 77 -7.56 9.92 5.60
N ILE A 78 -8.23 10.78 4.84
CA ILE A 78 -7.71 12.13 4.54
C ILE A 78 -7.51 12.98 5.80
N ASN A 79 -8.30 12.76 6.86
CA ASN A 79 -8.19 13.53 8.09
C ASN A 79 -6.80 13.40 8.74
N TYR A 80 -6.08 12.29 8.52
CA TYR A 80 -4.69 12.17 8.94
C TYR A 80 -3.82 13.31 8.40
N PHE A 81 -4.05 13.74 7.15
CA PHE A 81 -3.19 14.67 6.43
C PHE A 81 -3.62 16.13 6.51
N ILE A 82 -4.88 16.39 6.89
CA ILE A 82 -5.45 17.75 6.92
C ILE A 82 -5.90 18.21 8.30
N ASN A 83 -6.01 17.30 9.29
CA ASN A 83 -6.51 17.64 10.62
C ASN A 83 -5.36 17.79 11.63
N PRO A 84 -5.17 19.01 12.19
CA PRO A 84 -4.22 19.31 13.28
C PRO A 84 -4.35 18.43 14.50
N GLU A 85 -5.55 18.00 14.86
CA GLU A 85 -5.80 17.15 16.04
C GLU A 85 -5.34 15.71 15.81
N LEU A 86 -5.10 15.34 14.55
CA LEU A 86 -4.65 14.02 14.12
C LEU A 86 -3.19 14.06 13.66
N GLY A 87 -2.94 13.89 12.36
CA GLY A 87 -1.60 13.67 11.82
C GLY A 87 -0.88 14.92 11.32
N LEU A 88 -1.52 16.10 11.26
CA LEU A 88 -0.90 17.32 10.73
C LEU A 88 -0.21 18.17 11.82
N ASP A 89 1.06 18.52 11.63
CA ASP A 89 1.73 19.56 12.42
C ASP A 89 1.46 20.94 11.80
N GLU A 90 0.61 21.74 12.45
CA GLU A 90 0.21 23.05 11.95
C GLU A 90 1.35 24.04 11.78
N ARG A 91 2.45 23.92 12.52
CA ARG A 91 3.54 24.90 12.40
C ARG A 91 4.29 24.71 11.08
N THR A 92 4.57 23.47 10.73
CA THR A 92 5.39 23.12 9.56
C THR A 92 4.55 22.81 8.32
N GLY A 93 3.28 22.45 8.51
CA GLY A 93 2.43 21.91 7.46
C GLY A 93 2.77 20.46 7.10
N LEU A 94 3.71 19.82 7.82
CA LEU A 94 4.12 18.43 7.56
C LEU A 94 3.29 17.47 8.41
N VAL A 95 3.16 16.21 7.96
CA VAL A 95 2.55 15.17 8.79
C VAL A 95 3.53 14.52 9.75
N HIS A 96 3.03 14.14 10.91
CA HIS A 96 3.69 13.21 11.83
C HIS A 96 3.87 11.86 11.13
N ASN A 97 5.00 11.18 11.35
CA ASN A 97 5.28 9.88 10.72
C ASN A 97 4.26 8.80 11.14
N TYR A 98 3.76 8.88 12.37
CA TYR A 98 2.65 8.06 12.82
C TYR A 98 1.84 8.75 13.91
N ILE A 99 0.61 8.28 14.09
CA ILE A 99 -0.19 8.53 15.30
C ILE A 99 -0.68 7.22 15.91
N THR A 100 -1.03 7.26 17.19
CA THR A 100 -1.80 6.20 17.85
C THR A 100 -3.03 6.82 18.47
N LYS A 101 -4.19 6.14 18.37
CA LYS A 101 -5.43 6.58 19.02
C LYS A 101 -5.91 5.49 19.96
N LYS A 102 -6.03 5.82 21.26
CA LYS A 102 -6.53 4.90 22.29
C LYS A 102 -7.49 5.64 23.20
N ASN A 103 -8.71 5.13 23.35
CA ASN A 103 -9.77 5.74 24.18
C ASN A 103 -10.00 7.23 23.87
N GLY A 104 -9.95 7.61 22.58
CA GLY A 104 -10.10 8.99 22.13
C GLY A 104 -8.84 9.86 22.24
N TYR A 105 -7.79 9.41 22.93
CA TYR A 105 -6.53 10.15 23.05
C TYR A 105 -5.60 9.85 21.88
N VAL A 106 -5.14 10.90 21.20
CA VAL A 106 -4.21 10.83 20.08
C VAL A 106 -2.80 11.18 20.54
N THR A 107 -1.84 10.28 20.29
CA THR A 107 -0.41 10.55 20.45
C THR A 107 0.24 10.63 19.09
N LYS A 108 1.12 11.60 18.88
CA LYS A 108 1.75 11.91 17.59
C LYS A 108 3.26 11.73 17.69
N ALA A 109 3.87 11.14 16.65
CA ALA A 109 5.32 11.03 16.56
C ALA A 109 5.98 12.42 16.52
N GLY A 110 7.10 12.64 17.21
CA GLY A 110 7.80 13.94 17.19
C GLY A 110 8.50 14.27 15.87
N TYR A 111 8.44 13.38 14.88
CA TYR A 111 9.22 13.43 13.65
C TYR A 111 8.37 13.06 12.43
N THR A 112 8.93 13.31 11.25
CA THR A 112 8.38 12.95 9.93
C THR A 112 9.47 12.31 9.07
N SER A 113 9.10 11.78 7.90
CA SER A 113 10.04 11.30 6.89
C SER A 113 9.89 12.05 5.55
N ILE A 114 10.95 12.03 4.74
CA ILE A 114 10.91 12.64 3.40
C ILE A 114 9.94 11.90 2.46
N THR A 115 9.79 10.59 2.61
CA THR A 115 8.75 9.84 1.90
C THR A 115 7.36 10.35 2.29
N ASP A 116 7.06 10.54 3.58
CA ASP A 116 5.76 11.05 4.03
C ASP A 116 5.45 12.42 3.44
N ILE A 117 6.44 13.31 3.38
CA ILE A 117 6.28 14.65 2.79
C ILE A 117 6.01 14.56 1.28
N GLY A 118 6.71 13.67 0.57
CA GLY A 118 6.45 13.41 -0.85
C GLY A 118 5.04 12.90 -1.11
N LEU A 119 4.57 11.95 -0.29
CA LEU A 119 3.19 11.45 -0.35
C LEU A 119 2.19 12.53 0.00
N GLN A 120 2.44 13.33 1.04
CA GLN A 120 1.56 14.41 1.47
C GLN A 120 1.32 15.43 0.34
N LEU A 121 2.36 15.81 -0.41
CA LEU A 121 2.21 16.70 -1.57
C LEU A 121 1.27 16.09 -2.63
N ALA A 122 1.41 14.79 -2.92
CA ALA A 122 0.52 14.10 -3.85
C ALA A 122 -0.90 13.96 -3.32
N ILE A 123 -1.06 13.72 -2.02
CA ILE A 123 -2.34 13.61 -1.33
C ILE A 123 -3.10 14.94 -1.39
N ILE A 124 -2.49 16.04 -0.95
CA ILE A 124 -3.12 17.38 -0.97
C ILE A 124 -3.53 17.74 -2.41
N SER A 125 -2.67 17.47 -3.38
CA SER A 125 -2.97 17.65 -4.81
C SER A 125 -4.19 16.84 -5.25
N GLY A 126 -4.23 15.55 -4.92
CA GLY A 126 -5.36 14.67 -5.23
C GLY A 126 -6.67 15.07 -4.53
N THR A 127 -6.59 15.46 -3.27
CA THR A 127 -7.74 15.94 -2.48
C THR A 127 -8.32 17.20 -3.10
N TYR A 128 -7.49 18.12 -3.59
CA TYR A 128 -7.95 19.28 -4.36
C TYR A 128 -8.60 18.88 -5.69
N LEU A 129 -7.92 18.05 -6.50
CA LEU A 129 -8.41 17.66 -7.82
C LEU A 129 -9.71 16.86 -7.77
N SER A 130 -9.97 16.16 -6.67
CA SER A 130 -11.23 15.47 -6.39
C SER A 130 -12.34 16.38 -5.85
N GLY A 131 -12.04 17.66 -5.58
CA GLY A 131 -12.97 18.66 -5.07
C GLY A 131 -13.30 18.51 -3.58
N MET A 132 -12.49 17.79 -2.81
CA MET A 132 -12.70 17.60 -1.36
C MET A 132 -12.25 18.81 -0.53
N ILE A 133 -11.25 19.57 -1.01
CA ILE A 133 -10.73 20.80 -0.38
C ILE A 133 -10.70 21.94 -1.40
N SER A 134 -10.69 23.19 -0.92
CA SER A 134 -10.63 24.37 -1.78
C SER A 134 -9.25 24.54 -2.43
N GLN A 135 -9.21 25.23 -3.57
CA GLN A 135 -7.97 25.59 -4.25
C GLN A 135 -7.04 26.41 -3.34
N GLU A 136 -7.61 27.39 -2.62
CA GLU A 136 -6.85 28.28 -1.72
C GLU A 136 -6.15 27.48 -0.62
N TYR A 137 -6.88 26.61 0.07
CA TYR A 137 -6.34 25.79 1.16
C TYR A 137 -5.23 24.85 0.66
N ALA A 138 -5.47 24.17 -0.46
CA ALA A 138 -4.48 23.26 -1.04
C ALA A 138 -3.19 23.99 -1.46
N ARG A 139 -3.33 25.15 -2.11
CA ARG A 139 -2.22 26.00 -2.53
C ARG A 139 -1.42 26.49 -1.32
N GLU A 140 -2.08 27.02 -0.30
CA GLU A 140 -1.42 27.50 0.93
C GLU A 140 -0.68 26.37 1.66
N MET A 141 -1.27 25.18 1.74
CA MET A 141 -0.63 24.02 2.35
C MET A 141 0.63 23.61 1.60
N ILE A 142 0.58 23.52 0.27
CA ILE A 142 1.75 23.19 -0.56
C ILE A 142 2.83 24.26 -0.42
N GLU A 143 2.47 25.55 -0.46
CA GLU A 143 3.43 26.65 -0.24
C GLU A 143 4.11 26.56 1.12
N LYS A 144 3.36 26.18 2.16
CA LYS A 144 3.89 25.98 3.52
C LYS A 144 4.85 24.80 3.59
N ILE A 145 4.52 23.67 2.97
CA ILE A 145 5.41 22.51 2.87
C ILE A 145 6.71 22.90 2.15
N ILE A 146 6.63 23.62 1.02
CA ILE A 146 7.80 24.12 0.29
C ILE A 146 8.64 25.08 1.16
N ALA A 147 7.99 25.99 1.90
CA ALA A 147 8.70 26.90 2.81
C ALA A 147 9.42 26.14 3.94
N THR A 148 8.85 25.04 4.42
CA THR A 148 9.48 24.16 5.41
C THR A 148 10.64 23.38 4.81
N LEU A 149 10.49 22.78 3.63
CA LEU A 149 11.55 22.07 2.90
C LEU A 149 12.79 22.95 2.67
N ASN A 150 12.60 24.25 2.44
CA ASN A 150 13.71 25.20 2.26
C ASN A 150 14.48 25.50 3.57
N LYS A 151 13.90 25.20 4.74
CA LYS A 151 14.51 25.39 6.07
C LYS A 151 15.08 24.11 6.65
N MET A 152 14.63 22.95 6.17
CA MET A 152 15.09 21.65 6.63
C MET A 152 16.58 21.47 6.34
N GLU A 153 17.25 20.75 7.22
CA GLU A 153 18.64 20.35 7.03
C GLU A 153 18.79 19.47 5.77
N TYR A 154 19.84 19.67 4.99
CA TYR A 154 20.13 18.86 3.80
C TYR A 154 21.64 18.67 3.65
N TYR A 155 22.03 17.67 2.88
CA TYR A 155 23.37 17.57 2.33
C TYR A 155 23.46 18.31 1.00
N GLU A 156 24.43 19.22 0.85
CA GLU A 156 24.75 19.88 -0.41
C GLU A 156 26.10 19.40 -0.92
N VAL A 157 26.15 18.99 -2.19
CA VAL A 157 27.37 18.50 -2.81
C VAL A 157 28.35 19.67 -2.97
N PRO A 158 29.55 19.61 -2.37
CA PRO A 158 30.44 20.77 -2.27
C PRO A 158 31.17 21.09 -3.57
N ASP A 159 31.49 20.09 -4.40
CA ASP A 159 32.32 20.22 -5.59
C ASP A 159 31.99 19.18 -6.68
N GLY A 160 32.67 19.29 -7.82
CA GLY A 160 32.52 18.37 -8.95
C GLY A 160 31.28 18.65 -9.81
N SER A 161 30.93 17.68 -10.66
CA SER A 161 29.85 17.85 -11.66
C SER A 161 28.44 17.93 -11.07
N LEU A 162 28.28 17.63 -9.78
CA LEU A 162 27.01 17.71 -9.05
C LEU A 162 27.00 18.84 -8.01
N GLN A 163 27.99 19.74 -8.05
CA GLN A 163 28.09 20.86 -7.11
C GLN A 163 26.75 21.63 -7.00
N GLY A 164 26.33 21.91 -5.77
CA GLY A 164 25.09 22.63 -5.47
C GLY A 164 23.81 21.78 -5.53
N CYS A 165 23.89 20.50 -5.93
CA CYS A 165 22.80 19.55 -5.74
C CYS A 165 22.56 19.35 -4.24
N ARG A 166 21.28 19.21 -3.84
CA ARG A 166 20.83 19.08 -2.46
C ARG A 166 20.06 17.79 -2.29
N TYR A 167 20.31 17.10 -1.19
CA TYR A 167 19.66 15.84 -0.84
C TYR A 167 19.20 15.88 0.59
N TYR A 168 17.96 15.46 0.82
CA TYR A 168 17.38 15.36 2.13
C TYR A 168 17.73 14.00 2.77
N PHE A 169 17.73 13.96 4.09
CA PHE A 169 17.91 12.74 4.89
C PHE A 169 16.58 12.00 5.08
N ASN A 170 16.52 10.82 5.70
CA ASN A 170 15.22 10.12 5.76
C ASN A 170 14.27 10.73 6.78
N TYR A 171 14.73 10.99 8.01
CA TYR A 171 13.87 11.38 9.13
C TYR A 171 14.26 12.72 9.74
N TYR A 172 13.25 13.50 10.14
CA TYR A 172 13.42 14.85 10.68
C TYR A 172 12.57 15.08 11.93
N ASP A 173 13.18 15.65 12.97
CA ASP A 173 12.44 16.22 14.09
C ASP A 173 11.55 17.37 13.57
N LEU A 174 10.27 17.34 13.91
CA LEU A 174 9.36 18.37 13.43
C LEU A 174 9.66 19.73 14.06
N LYS A 175 10.12 19.79 15.32
CA LYS A 175 10.39 21.05 16.04
C LYS A 175 11.64 21.73 15.50
N THR A 176 12.74 21.00 15.32
CA THR A 176 14.04 21.58 14.93
C THR A 176 14.30 21.51 13.43
N LEU A 177 13.59 20.66 12.68
CA LEU A 177 13.81 20.41 11.25
C LEU A 177 15.22 19.89 10.92
N THR A 178 15.86 19.22 11.89
CA THR A 178 17.15 18.57 11.74
C THR A 178 16.99 17.06 11.65
N SER A 179 17.86 16.41 10.88
CA SER A 179 17.85 14.95 10.74
C SER A 179 18.56 14.24 11.89
N HIS A 180 18.02 13.08 12.27
CA HIS A 180 18.58 12.22 13.33
C HIS A 180 19.51 11.12 12.81
N ASP A 181 19.28 10.65 11.60
CA ASP A 181 19.92 9.46 11.03
C ASP A 181 21.08 9.79 10.07
N LYS A 182 21.10 11.02 9.53
CA LYS A 182 22.07 11.49 8.53
C LYS A 182 22.22 10.53 7.33
N PHE A 183 21.18 9.77 7.04
CA PHE A 183 21.15 8.84 5.91
C PHE A 183 20.46 9.50 4.74
N ILE A 184 21.13 9.55 3.59
CA ILE A 184 20.61 10.09 2.34
C ILE A 184 20.10 8.92 1.51
N SER A 185 18.83 8.57 1.67
CA SER A 185 18.19 7.53 0.87
C SER A 185 17.86 8.02 -0.52
N SER A 186 18.16 7.17 -1.48
CA SER A 186 17.88 7.41 -2.88
C SER A 186 16.37 7.30 -3.19
N ILE A 187 15.65 6.41 -2.51
CA ILE A 187 14.21 6.20 -2.70
C ILE A 187 13.39 7.27 -2.00
N ASP A 188 13.75 7.67 -0.78
CA ASP A 188 13.01 8.73 -0.08
C ASP A 188 13.07 10.05 -0.85
N ASN A 189 14.25 10.41 -1.36
CA ASN A 189 14.39 11.57 -2.24
C ASN A 189 13.60 11.39 -3.56
N ALA A 190 13.48 10.17 -4.09
CA ALA A 190 12.63 9.90 -5.25
C ALA A 190 11.13 10.09 -4.93
N CYS A 191 10.66 9.64 -3.77
CA CYS A 191 9.29 9.89 -3.31
C CYS A 191 9.01 11.40 -3.20
N LEU A 192 9.93 12.17 -2.61
CA LEU A 192 9.80 13.63 -2.51
C LEU A 192 9.73 14.30 -3.88
N VAL A 193 10.65 13.98 -4.79
CA VAL A 193 10.65 14.57 -6.15
C VAL A 193 9.36 14.24 -6.88
N THR A 194 8.82 13.03 -6.70
CA THR A 194 7.52 12.65 -7.27
C THR A 194 6.39 13.53 -6.76
N GLY A 195 6.30 13.72 -5.44
CA GLY A 195 5.32 14.61 -4.82
C GLY A 195 5.44 16.06 -5.28
N LEU A 196 6.68 16.56 -5.42
CA LEU A 196 6.95 17.89 -5.94
C LEU A 196 6.52 18.06 -7.40
N ILE A 197 6.80 17.07 -8.26
CA ILE A 197 6.32 17.08 -9.66
C ILE A 197 4.79 17.12 -9.68
N ILE A 198 4.12 16.28 -8.90
CA ILE A 198 2.65 16.27 -8.82
C ILE A 198 2.11 17.63 -8.34
N ALA A 199 2.71 18.22 -7.31
CA ALA A 199 2.32 19.55 -6.82
C ALA A 199 2.53 20.64 -7.88
N ARG A 200 3.63 20.57 -8.67
CA ARG A 200 3.91 21.49 -9.78
C ARG A 200 2.86 21.37 -10.88
N GLU A 201 2.51 20.15 -11.30
CA GLU A 201 1.48 19.96 -12.33
C GLU A 201 0.09 20.36 -11.84
N THR A 202 -0.16 20.30 -10.52
CA THR A 202 -1.42 20.73 -9.90
C THR A 202 -1.53 22.25 -9.82
N PHE A 203 -0.44 22.92 -9.45
CA PHE A 203 -0.36 24.38 -9.30
C PHE A 203 0.82 24.96 -10.09
N PRO A 204 0.68 25.13 -11.43
CA PRO A 204 1.76 25.64 -12.29
C PRO A 204 2.30 27.02 -11.85
N GLU A 205 1.50 27.85 -11.18
CA GLU A 205 1.95 29.12 -10.62
C GLU A 205 3.04 28.98 -9.54
N LEU A 206 3.18 27.80 -8.92
CA LEU A 206 4.22 27.49 -7.94
C LEU A 206 5.49 26.92 -8.58
N GLU A 207 5.56 26.79 -9.90
CA GLU A 207 6.68 26.20 -10.63
C GLU A 207 8.03 26.84 -10.25
N ASN A 208 8.09 28.17 -10.16
CA ASN A 208 9.31 28.90 -9.78
C ASN A 208 9.82 28.59 -8.36
N LYS A 209 8.95 28.08 -7.47
CA LYS A 209 9.31 27.65 -6.12
C LYS A 209 9.64 26.15 -6.07
N ILE A 210 8.99 25.35 -6.90
CA ILE A 210 9.11 23.88 -6.90
C ILE A 210 10.28 23.38 -7.74
N ASN A 211 10.45 23.91 -8.97
CA ASN A 211 11.51 23.45 -9.88
C ASN A 211 12.91 23.50 -9.25
N PRO A 212 13.29 24.55 -8.48
CA PRO A 212 14.58 24.55 -7.80
C PRO A 212 14.79 23.39 -6.82
N LEU A 213 13.73 22.87 -6.19
CA LEU A 213 13.81 21.69 -5.32
C LEU A 213 13.97 20.41 -6.15
N VAL A 214 13.19 20.28 -7.22
CA VAL A 214 13.23 19.12 -8.13
C VAL A 214 14.58 19.01 -8.85
N GLU A 215 15.12 20.12 -9.35
CA GLU A 215 16.36 20.16 -10.14
C GLU A 215 17.62 19.94 -9.29
N LYS A 216 17.60 20.36 -8.02
CA LYS A 216 18.73 20.17 -7.10
C LYS A 216 18.88 18.73 -6.62
N ILE A 217 17.86 17.89 -6.75
CA ILE A 217 17.98 16.45 -6.52
C ILE A 217 18.30 15.79 -7.86
N ASN A 218 19.57 15.40 -8.04
CA ASN A 218 20.06 14.74 -9.25
C ASN A 218 20.41 13.28 -8.97
N PHE A 219 19.65 12.34 -9.56
CA PHE A 219 19.81 10.91 -9.25
C PHE A 219 21.12 10.30 -9.77
N LYS A 220 21.92 11.05 -10.56
CA LYS A 220 23.28 10.62 -10.91
C LYS A 220 24.18 10.40 -9.70
N LEU A 221 23.92 11.06 -8.57
CA LEU A 221 24.66 10.81 -7.32
C LEU A 221 24.55 9.33 -6.92
N PHE A 222 23.36 8.75 -7.03
CA PHE A 222 23.09 7.37 -6.62
C PHE A 222 23.46 6.35 -7.71
N TYR A 223 23.51 6.78 -8.99
CA TYR A 223 23.82 5.89 -10.10
C TYR A 223 25.28 5.38 -10.05
N ASN A 224 25.46 4.07 -10.16
CA ASN A 224 26.77 3.43 -10.26
C ASN A 224 27.08 3.15 -11.73
N PRO A 225 27.92 3.97 -12.41
CA PRO A 225 28.16 3.80 -13.84
C PRO A 225 28.99 2.56 -14.20
N ARG A 226 29.66 1.92 -13.22
CA ARG A 226 30.36 0.64 -13.44
C ARG A 226 29.39 -0.54 -13.42
N ARG A 227 28.33 -0.43 -12.62
CA ARG A 227 27.34 -1.48 -12.43
C ARG A 227 26.05 -1.23 -13.22
N ASP A 228 25.85 -0.03 -13.76
CA ASP A 228 24.62 0.46 -14.37
C ASP A 228 23.39 0.26 -13.47
N LEU A 229 23.54 0.47 -12.15
CA LEU A 229 22.51 0.27 -11.12
C LEU A 229 22.54 1.41 -10.10
N PHE A 230 21.44 1.61 -9.37
CA PHE A 230 21.35 2.62 -8.32
C PHE A 230 21.80 2.07 -6.96
N ARG A 231 22.47 2.92 -6.17
CA ARG A 231 22.76 2.68 -4.76
C ARG A 231 21.55 2.95 -3.90
N VAL A 232 21.47 2.23 -2.78
CA VAL A 232 20.45 2.48 -1.75
C VAL A 232 20.55 3.90 -1.20
N GLY A 233 21.76 4.37 -0.91
CA GLY A 233 21.97 5.70 -0.36
C GLY A 233 23.39 5.91 0.17
N PHE A 234 23.56 6.99 0.93
CA PHE A 234 24.84 7.36 1.53
C PHE A 234 24.68 7.79 2.99
N PHE A 235 25.63 7.44 3.84
CA PHE A 235 25.74 8.00 5.19
C PHE A 235 26.53 9.31 5.16
N TYR A 236 25.97 10.38 5.72
CA TYR A 236 26.62 11.67 5.80
C TYR A 236 27.33 11.87 7.14
N ASN A 237 28.60 12.27 7.09
CA ASN A 237 29.37 12.66 8.26
C ASN A 237 29.38 14.20 8.39
N PRO A 238 28.72 14.78 9.41
CA PRO A 238 28.62 16.23 9.55
C PRO A 238 29.93 16.93 9.93
N GLU A 239 30.87 16.23 10.57
CA GLU A 239 32.16 16.79 10.99
C GLU A 239 33.09 17.00 9.79
N THR A 240 33.17 16.00 8.92
CA THR A 240 34.03 16.02 7.73
C THR A 240 33.31 16.56 6.50
N LYS A 241 31.98 16.69 6.56
CA LYS A 241 31.08 17.04 5.44
C LYS A 241 31.21 16.09 4.24
N THR A 242 31.50 14.82 4.51
CA THR A 242 31.65 13.78 3.49
C THR A 242 30.51 12.78 3.53
N ILE A 243 30.30 12.07 2.43
CA ILE A 243 29.34 10.98 2.32
C ILE A 243 30.06 9.66 2.08
N ILE A 244 29.53 8.58 2.65
CA ILE A 244 30.04 7.21 2.50
C ILE A 244 28.95 6.35 1.89
N ASP A 245 29.28 5.62 0.83
CA ASP A 245 28.37 4.67 0.18
C ASP A 245 27.88 3.61 1.18
N ALA A 246 26.57 3.40 1.25
CA ALA A 246 25.97 2.35 2.09
C ALA A 246 26.33 0.93 1.64
N GLY A 247 26.94 0.77 0.46
CA GLY A 247 27.53 -0.48 -0.02
C GLY A 247 26.55 -1.43 -0.71
N SER A 248 25.29 -1.01 -0.90
CA SER A 248 24.23 -1.84 -1.49
C SER A 248 23.65 -1.22 -2.76
N LEU A 249 23.26 -2.07 -3.71
CA LEU A 249 22.66 -1.69 -5.00
C LEU A 249 21.28 -2.32 -5.17
N TYR A 250 20.35 -1.56 -5.73
CA TYR A 250 19.06 -2.10 -6.17
C TYR A 250 19.24 -2.93 -7.44
N GLN A 251 18.68 -4.13 -7.44
CA GLN A 251 18.96 -5.17 -8.44
C GLN A 251 17.69 -5.84 -8.98
N ILE A 252 16.51 -5.37 -8.59
CA ILE A 252 15.24 -5.99 -8.97
C ILE A 252 14.31 -4.91 -9.52
N MET A 253 13.69 -5.20 -10.68
CA MET A 253 12.73 -4.30 -11.31
C MET A 253 11.41 -4.24 -10.55
N ASN A 254 10.92 -5.38 -10.05
CA ASN A 254 9.64 -5.47 -9.38
C ASN A 254 9.77 -5.21 -7.87
N SER A 255 10.13 -3.99 -7.50
CA SER A 255 10.16 -3.52 -6.11
C SER A 255 9.79 -2.03 -6.08
N GLU A 256 9.45 -1.49 -4.92
CA GLU A 256 9.24 -0.05 -4.69
C GLU A 256 10.43 0.78 -5.18
N THR A 257 11.61 0.16 -5.12
CA THR A 257 12.89 0.78 -5.47
C THR A 257 12.95 1.20 -6.93
N ARG A 258 12.11 0.66 -7.82
CA ARG A 258 12.03 1.11 -9.22
C ARG A 258 11.64 2.57 -9.38
N MET A 259 11.11 3.21 -8.33
CA MET A 259 10.77 4.62 -8.36
C MET A 259 11.97 5.53 -8.68
N ILE A 260 13.18 5.20 -8.21
CA ILE A 260 14.38 5.97 -8.60
C ILE A 260 14.72 5.78 -10.07
N THR A 261 14.59 4.56 -10.60
CA THR A 261 14.76 4.28 -12.02
C THR A 261 13.79 5.10 -12.85
N TYR A 262 12.52 5.18 -12.42
CA TYR A 262 11.49 5.96 -13.11
C TYR A 262 11.82 7.44 -13.16
N LEU A 263 12.16 8.04 -12.02
CA LEU A 263 12.49 9.45 -11.99
C LEU A 263 13.80 9.77 -12.71
N ALA A 264 14.82 8.93 -12.58
CA ALA A 264 16.08 9.17 -13.28
C ALA A 264 15.92 9.07 -14.81
N ILE A 265 15.07 8.15 -15.30
CA ILE A 265 14.69 8.11 -16.73
C ILE A 265 13.88 9.35 -17.11
N GLY A 266 12.85 9.68 -16.32
CA GLY A 266 11.96 10.82 -16.57
C GLY A 266 12.70 12.16 -16.60
N LYS A 267 13.64 12.37 -15.68
CA LYS A 267 14.50 13.55 -15.63
C LYS A 267 15.60 13.53 -16.70
N GLY A 268 15.85 12.38 -17.34
CA GLY A 268 16.91 12.21 -18.35
C GLY A 268 18.32 12.14 -17.74
N GLU A 269 18.40 11.61 -16.53
CA GLU A 269 19.63 11.54 -15.73
C GLU A 269 20.39 10.22 -15.92
N ILE A 270 19.74 9.20 -16.49
CA ILE A 270 20.41 8.03 -17.05
C ILE A 270 20.75 8.32 -18.53
N PRO A 271 22.01 8.14 -18.97
CA PRO A 271 22.35 8.25 -20.39
C PRO A 271 21.48 7.31 -21.24
N GLN A 272 20.96 7.78 -22.37
CA GLN A 272 19.98 7.05 -23.18
C GLN A 272 20.49 5.67 -23.61
N GLU A 273 21.76 5.59 -24.00
CA GLU A 273 22.45 4.36 -24.38
C GLU A 273 22.63 3.36 -23.23
N LYS A 274 22.46 3.80 -21.97
CA LYS A 274 22.57 2.98 -20.76
C LYS A 274 21.23 2.48 -20.23
N ILE A 275 20.10 3.07 -20.66
CA ILE A 275 18.76 2.72 -20.15
C ILE A 275 18.47 1.22 -20.35
N LYS A 276 18.69 0.69 -21.55
CA LYS A 276 18.46 -0.72 -21.84
C LYS A 276 19.33 -1.62 -20.94
N ALA A 277 20.63 -1.35 -20.85
CA ALA A 277 21.55 -2.13 -20.02
C ALA A 277 21.19 -2.07 -18.53
N HIS A 278 20.67 -0.93 -18.05
CA HIS A 278 20.16 -0.79 -16.70
C HIS A 278 18.93 -1.66 -16.46
N LEU A 279 17.92 -1.59 -17.34
CA LEU A 279 16.69 -2.37 -17.23
C LEU A 279 16.95 -3.88 -17.34
N ASP A 280 17.81 -4.29 -18.27
CA ASP A 280 18.20 -5.70 -18.44
C ASP A 280 18.83 -6.28 -17.17
N LYS A 281 19.57 -5.48 -16.40
CA LYS A 281 20.18 -5.89 -15.13
C LYS A 281 19.21 -5.98 -13.95
N LEU A 282 18.06 -5.32 -14.05
CA LEU A 282 16.99 -5.40 -13.06
C LEU A 282 16.05 -6.58 -13.31
N ARG A 283 16.16 -7.24 -14.46
CA ARG A 283 15.42 -8.46 -14.77
C ARG A 283 16.02 -9.64 -14.04
N ILE A 284 15.13 -10.46 -13.49
CA ILE A 284 15.49 -11.64 -12.74
C ILE A 284 14.69 -12.83 -13.25
N GLU A 285 15.09 -14.03 -12.85
CA GLU A 285 14.35 -15.24 -13.22
C GLU A 285 12.95 -15.23 -12.61
N GLN A 286 11.96 -15.55 -13.44
CA GLN A 286 10.57 -15.65 -13.01
C GLN A 286 10.40 -16.86 -12.08
N LYS A 287 9.49 -16.73 -11.11
CA LYS A 287 9.11 -17.81 -10.21
C LYS A 287 7.70 -18.28 -10.51
N GLU A 288 7.45 -19.57 -10.32
CA GLU A 288 6.11 -20.12 -10.38
C GLU A 288 5.61 -20.45 -8.98
N TYR A 289 4.37 -20.07 -8.68
CA TYR A 289 3.66 -20.51 -7.48
C TYR A 289 2.23 -20.91 -7.86
N LYS A 290 1.90 -22.19 -7.63
CA LYS A 290 0.58 -22.77 -7.92
C LYS A 290 0.10 -22.53 -9.36
N GLY A 291 1.03 -22.65 -10.31
CA GLY A 291 0.77 -22.43 -11.73
C GLY A 291 0.82 -20.97 -12.17
N ILE A 292 0.93 -20.00 -11.26
CA ILE A 292 1.08 -18.57 -11.60
C ILE A 292 2.56 -18.22 -11.71
N ARG A 293 3.03 -17.77 -12.88
CA ARG A 293 4.41 -17.29 -13.08
C ARG A 293 4.52 -15.79 -12.87
N VAL A 294 5.42 -15.36 -12.00
CA VAL A 294 5.60 -13.96 -11.59
C VAL A 294 7.07 -13.55 -11.74
N GLU A 295 7.33 -12.32 -12.18
CA GLU A 295 8.63 -11.66 -11.96
C GLU A 295 8.68 -11.28 -10.47
N PRO A 296 9.53 -11.87 -9.63
CA PRO A 296 9.39 -11.71 -8.20
C PRO A 296 9.88 -10.35 -7.67
N SER A 297 9.44 -9.95 -6.47
CA SER A 297 10.07 -8.83 -5.71
C SER A 297 11.17 -9.36 -4.79
N PHE A 298 11.69 -8.57 -3.84
CA PHE A 298 12.61 -9.11 -2.83
C PHE A 298 11.87 -10.08 -1.91
N GLY A 299 10.92 -9.60 -1.11
CA GLY A 299 10.22 -10.41 -0.11
C GLY A 299 8.76 -10.76 -0.40
N GLY A 300 8.23 -10.38 -1.56
CA GLY A 300 6.86 -10.67 -2.00
C GLY A 300 5.79 -9.82 -1.31
N SER A 301 6.16 -8.66 -0.80
CA SER A 301 5.24 -7.75 -0.11
C SER A 301 4.38 -6.93 -1.06
N ALA A 302 3.17 -6.57 -0.64
CA ALA A 302 2.27 -5.75 -1.47
C ALA A 302 2.87 -4.36 -1.76
N PHE A 303 3.59 -3.78 -0.79
CA PHE A 303 4.29 -2.50 -0.95
C PHE A 303 5.31 -2.51 -2.09
N GLU A 304 6.19 -3.52 -2.13
CA GLU A 304 7.20 -3.68 -3.19
C GLU A 304 6.55 -3.72 -4.58
N HIS A 305 5.44 -4.45 -4.70
CA HIS A 305 4.72 -4.56 -5.96
C HIS A 305 3.94 -3.29 -6.32
N GLY A 306 3.24 -2.68 -5.36
CA GLY A 306 2.17 -1.72 -5.64
C GLY A 306 2.53 -0.25 -5.49
N MET A 307 3.50 0.13 -4.63
CA MET A 307 3.73 1.54 -4.30
C MET A 307 4.04 2.43 -5.52
N PRO A 308 4.95 2.06 -6.44
CA PRO A 308 5.23 2.89 -7.62
C PRO A 308 4.04 2.99 -8.59
N ALA A 309 3.16 1.98 -8.59
CA ALA A 309 1.95 1.96 -9.40
C ALA A 309 0.91 3.01 -8.95
N LEU A 310 1.08 3.63 -7.78
CA LEU A 310 0.27 4.78 -7.35
C LEU A 310 0.49 6.02 -8.23
N PHE A 311 1.69 6.15 -8.80
CA PHE A 311 2.11 7.33 -9.56
C PHE A 311 2.23 7.05 -11.05
N VAL A 312 2.65 5.84 -11.42
CA VAL A 312 2.85 5.43 -12.81
C VAL A 312 1.77 4.45 -13.21
N ASP A 313 1.10 4.70 -14.33
CA ASP A 313 0.06 3.81 -14.87
C ASP A 313 0.69 2.57 -15.57
N GLU A 314 1.29 1.70 -14.75
CA GLU A 314 1.96 0.48 -15.19
C GLU A 314 1.00 -0.52 -15.84
N ILE A 315 -0.28 -0.51 -15.42
CA ILE A 315 -1.33 -1.37 -15.98
C ILE A 315 -1.54 -1.03 -17.45
N LYS A 316 -1.65 0.26 -17.78
CA LYS A 316 -1.83 0.71 -19.17
C LYS A 316 -0.55 0.70 -19.98
N LEU A 317 0.58 1.11 -19.40
CA LEU A 317 1.84 1.24 -20.12
C LEU A 317 2.48 -0.11 -20.38
N SER A 318 2.49 -1.01 -19.40
CA SER A 318 3.17 -2.30 -19.44
C SER A 318 2.18 -3.44 -19.14
N PRO A 319 1.13 -3.63 -19.95
CA PRO A 319 0.07 -4.60 -19.67
C PRO A 319 0.59 -6.04 -19.64
N GLN A 320 1.60 -6.38 -20.45
CA GLN A 320 2.24 -7.70 -20.47
C GLN A 320 3.52 -7.76 -19.60
N GLY A 321 3.83 -6.71 -18.85
CA GLY A 321 4.97 -6.62 -17.95
C GLY A 321 4.50 -6.33 -16.53
N LEU A 322 4.79 -5.13 -16.03
CA LEU A 322 4.49 -4.73 -14.65
C LEU A 322 2.99 -4.78 -14.32
N GLY A 323 2.12 -4.41 -15.27
CA GLY A 323 0.67 -4.40 -15.09
C GLY A 323 0.11 -5.77 -14.72
N ILE A 324 0.37 -6.79 -15.55
CA ILE A 324 -0.04 -8.16 -15.21
C ILE A 324 0.70 -8.68 -13.99
N ASN A 325 1.99 -8.36 -13.84
CA ASN A 325 2.78 -8.87 -12.74
C ASN A 325 2.25 -8.43 -11.37
N LEU A 326 1.72 -7.20 -11.28
CA LEU A 326 1.03 -6.70 -10.09
C LEU A 326 -0.22 -7.54 -9.76
N LYS A 327 -1.06 -7.81 -10.76
CA LYS A 327 -2.22 -8.71 -10.62
C LYS A 327 -1.81 -10.08 -10.09
N LYS A 328 -0.77 -10.69 -10.69
CA LYS A 328 -0.26 -12.01 -10.29
C LYS A 328 0.21 -12.03 -8.84
N ALA A 329 0.93 -11.01 -8.39
CA ALA A 329 1.39 -10.92 -7.01
C ALA A 329 0.23 -10.95 -6.00
N PHE A 330 -0.87 -10.24 -6.27
CA PHE A 330 -2.03 -10.26 -5.37
C PHE A 330 -2.80 -11.58 -5.38
N TYR A 331 -2.94 -12.24 -6.53
CA TYR A 331 -3.50 -13.60 -6.56
C TYR A 331 -2.63 -14.59 -5.79
N ILE A 332 -1.30 -14.45 -5.84
CA ILE A 332 -0.36 -15.26 -5.03
C ILE A 332 -0.58 -15.01 -3.52
N GLN A 333 -0.77 -13.76 -3.08
CA GLN A 333 -1.11 -13.47 -1.68
C GLN A 333 -2.45 -14.09 -1.25
N ILE A 334 -3.46 -14.06 -2.12
CA ILE A 334 -4.77 -14.69 -1.83
C ILE A 334 -4.59 -16.20 -1.69
N LEU A 335 -3.87 -16.85 -2.60
CA LEU A 335 -3.57 -18.28 -2.52
C LEU A 335 -2.81 -18.64 -1.24
N GLN A 336 -1.79 -17.85 -0.88
CA GLN A 336 -1.05 -18.02 0.37
C GLN A 336 -1.98 -17.92 1.59
N ALA A 337 -2.89 -16.93 1.62
CA ALA A 337 -3.86 -16.79 2.72
C ALA A 337 -4.78 -18.01 2.83
N LYS A 338 -5.22 -18.59 1.71
CA LYS A 338 -6.01 -19.84 1.71
C LYS A 338 -5.20 -21.03 2.20
N GLU A 339 -3.94 -21.17 1.79
CA GLU A 339 -3.06 -22.23 2.33
C GLU A 339 -2.81 -22.11 3.84
N ARG A 340 -2.81 -20.88 4.36
CA ARG A 340 -2.63 -20.56 5.78
C ARG A 340 -3.94 -20.62 6.58
N ASN A 341 -5.08 -20.86 5.94
CA ASN A 341 -6.43 -20.72 6.52
C ASN A 341 -6.69 -19.34 7.13
N TYR A 342 -6.10 -18.29 6.56
CA TYR A 342 -6.38 -16.93 6.96
C TYR A 342 -7.72 -16.46 6.35
N PRO A 343 -8.59 -15.83 7.15
CA PRO A 343 -9.89 -15.34 6.68
C PRO A 343 -9.75 -14.16 5.70
N VAL A 344 -8.67 -13.40 5.84
CA VAL A 344 -8.34 -12.22 5.02
C VAL A 344 -6.88 -12.29 4.56
N TRP A 345 -6.53 -11.50 3.55
CA TRP A 345 -5.20 -11.46 2.93
C TRP A 345 -4.63 -10.04 2.89
N GLY A 346 -3.34 -9.90 2.59
CA GLY A 346 -2.68 -8.60 2.45
C GLY A 346 -1.44 -8.48 3.32
N GLU A 347 -0.38 -9.22 2.97
CA GLU A 347 0.90 -9.14 3.69
C GLU A 347 1.83 -8.10 3.06
N SER A 348 2.31 -7.19 3.89
CA SER A 348 3.24 -6.11 3.54
C SER A 348 3.91 -5.58 4.81
N PRO A 349 5.07 -4.91 4.74
CA PRO A 349 5.65 -4.26 5.91
C PRO A 349 4.65 -3.36 6.63
N SER A 350 4.52 -3.57 7.93
CA SER A 350 3.54 -2.91 8.79
C SER A 350 3.93 -3.11 10.25
N VAL A 351 3.19 -2.49 11.16
CA VAL A 351 3.33 -2.74 12.61
C VAL A 351 3.00 -4.19 12.95
N ASP A 352 3.70 -4.71 13.95
CA ASP A 352 3.43 -5.98 14.60
C ASP A 352 3.42 -5.79 16.13
N GLU A 353 3.31 -6.88 16.89
CA GLU A 353 3.36 -6.83 18.36
C GLU A 353 4.71 -6.36 18.92
N ASN A 354 5.78 -6.46 18.13
CA ASN A 354 7.14 -6.06 18.51
C ASN A 354 7.52 -4.66 18.00
N GLY A 355 6.64 -4.03 17.21
CA GLY A 355 6.74 -2.64 16.77
C GLY A 355 6.57 -2.48 15.25
N TYR A 356 7.33 -3.24 14.45
CA TYR A 356 7.33 -3.20 12.99
C TYR A 356 8.12 -4.38 12.43
N ASP A 357 7.61 -5.04 11.39
CA ASP A 357 8.35 -6.07 10.67
C ASP A 357 7.93 -6.10 9.19
N THR A 358 8.62 -6.91 8.40
CA THR A 358 8.35 -7.14 6.98
C THR A 358 7.57 -8.44 6.79
N PHE A 359 6.48 -8.35 6.04
CA PHE A 359 5.62 -9.48 5.69
C PHE A 359 5.46 -9.54 4.17
N GLY A 360 5.30 -10.74 3.64
CA GLY A 360 5.27 -10.94 2.20
C GLY A 360 4.91 -12.36 1.82
N SER A 361 5.14 -12.69 0.55
CA SER A 361 4.52 -13.85 -0.08
C SER A 361 5.49 -14.62 -0.98
N PRO A 362 5.08 -15.80 -1.48
CA PRO A 362 5.87 -16.56 -2.45
C PRO A 362 6.25 -15.82 -3.73
N SER A 363 5.68 -14.63 -3.99
CA SER A 363 6.11 -13.74 -5.08
C SER A 363 7.43 -13.02 -4.84
N GLY A 364 8.10 -13.21 -3.71
CA GLY A 364 9.47 -12.72 -3.47
C GLY A 364 10.54 -13.70 -3.94
N ILE A 365 11.75 -13.23 -4.26
CA ILE A 365 12.93 -14.10 -4.44
C ILE A 365 13.21 -14.81 -3.12
N GLU A 366 13.29 -14.04 -2.04
CA GLU A 366 13.47 -14.49 -0.65
C GLU A 366 12.24 -14.04 0.15
N PRO A 367 11.11 -14.78 0.06
CA PRO A 367 9.86 -14.39 0.69
C PRO A 367 10.02 -14.03 2.18
N TYR A 368 9.48 -12.87 2.57
CA TYR A 368 9.40 -12.50 3.97
C TYR A 368 8.46 -13.47 4.71
N ALA A 369 8.68 -13.58 6.02
CA ALA A 369 7.94 -14.55 6.83
C ALA A 369 6.46 -14.14 6.96
N SER A 370 5.56 -15.03 6.55
CA SER A 370 4.13 -14.90 6.85
C SER A 370 3.86 -15.29 8.29
N ARG A 371 3.29 -14.37 9.08
CA ARG A 371 3.01 -14.56 10.52
C ARG A 371 1.59 -14.21 10.91
N GLY A 372 0.69 -14.04 9.95
CA GLY A 372 -0.71 -13.67 10.19
C GLY A 372 -0.91 -12.19 10.56
N VAL A 373 0.07 -11.34 10.23
CA VAL A 373 -0.09 -9.88 10.29
C VAL A 373 -0.54 -9.42 8.91
N ILE A 374 -1.77 -8.91 8.83
CA ILE A 374 -2.42 -8.49 7.60
C ILE A 374 -2.65 -6.99 7.66
N THR A 375 -2.33 -6.29 6.57
CA THR A 375 -2.43 -4.83 6.51
C THR A 375 -3.41 -4.34 5.43
N PRO A 376 -4.31 -3.39 5.75
CA PRO A 376 -5.29 -2.86 4.82
C PRO A 376 -4.69 -2.22 3.55
N HIS A 377 -3.53 -1.57 3.62
CA HIS A 377 -2.96 -0.92 2.44
C HIS A 377 -2.63 -1.90 1.32
N ALA A 378 -2.34 -3.16 1.64
CA ALA A 378 -2.15 -4.20 0.64
C ALA A 378 -3.41 -4.41 -0.22
N SER A 379 -4.59 -4.36 0.40
CA SER A 379 -5.87 -4.45 -0.32
C SER A 379 -6.15 -3.19 -1.13
N PHE A 380 -5.83 -2.01 -0.60
CA PHE A 380 -5.95 -0.76 -1.35
C PHE A 380 -5.07 -0.77 -2.62
N LEU A 381 -3.81 -1.21 -2.51
CA LEU A 381 -2.89 -1.30 -3.65
C LEU A 381 -3.36 -2.29 -4.73
N ALA A 382 -4.29 -3.18 -4.41
CA ALA A 382 -4.86 -4.16 -5.34
C ALA A 382 -6.13 -3.68 -6.06
N LEU A 383 -6.70 -2.53 -5.67
CA LEU A 383 -8.00 -2.05 -6.17
C LEU A 383 -8.09 -1.94 -7.69
N GLU A 384 -7.00 -1.54 -8.36
CA GLU A 384 -7.03 -1.33 -9.81
C GLU A 384 -6.83 -2.62 -10.63
N VAL A 385 -6.38 -3.72 -10.00
CA VAL A 385 -6.13 -4.99 -10.69
C VAL A 385 -7.09 -6.11 -10.30
N ILE A 386 -7.59 -6.12 -9.06
CA ILE A 386 -8.58 -7.11 -8.55
C ILE A 386 -9.64 -6.44 -7.64
N PRO A 387 -10.41 -5.45 -8.16
CA PRO A 387 -11.26 -4.57 -7.34
C PRO A 387 -12.25 -5.28 -6.43
N GLN A 388 -12.95 -6.29 -6.95
CA GLN A 388 -13.94 -7.03 -6.17
C GLN A 388 -13.30 -7.68 -4.94
N LYS A 389 -12.20 -8.43 -5.13
CA LYS A 389 -11.51 -9.14 -4.05
C LYS A 389 -10.90 -8.18 -3.04
N ALA A 390 -10.38 -7.03 -3.50
CA ALA A 390 -9.84 -5.99 -2.65
C ALA A 390 -10.91 -5.36 -1.75
N VAL A 391 -12.07 -4.96 -2.31
CA VAL A 391 -13.15 -4.34 -1.54
C VAL A 391 -13.79 -5.31 -0.57
N GLU A 392 -14.04 -6.55 -0.99
CA GLU A 392 -14.54 -7.61 -0.10
C GLU A 392 -13.58 -7.86 1.07
N ASN A 393 -12.27 -7.88 0.83
CA ASN A 393 -11.28 -8.06 1.88
C ASN A 393 -11.21 -6.86 2.84
N LEU A 394 -11.25 -5.62 2.33
CA LEU A 394 -11.32 -4.41 3.16
C LEU A 394 -12.57 -4.40 4.04
N TYR A 395 -13.70 -4.83 3.49
CA TYR A 395 -14.93 -4.96 4.26
C TYR A 395 -14.77 -6.00 5.38
N ASN A 396 -14.23 -7.18 5.07
CA ASN A 396 -13.97 -8.24 6.06
C ASN A 396 -13.03 -7.75 7.16
N ILE A 397 -11.94 -7.04 6.81
CA ILE A 397 -11.04 -6.44 7.80
C ILE A 397 -11.81 -5.46 8.70
N ALA A 398 -12.55 -4.51 8.11
CA ALA A 398 -13.26 -3.48 8.87
C ALA A 398 -14.38 -4.02 9.79
N SER A 399 -15.04 -5.11 9.40
CA SER A 399 -16.24 -5.63 10.07
C SER A 399 -15.94 -6.78 11.05
N LEU A 400 -14.93 -7.60 10.77
CA LEU A 400 -14.63 -8.78 11.58
C LEU A 400 -13.58 -8.51 12.67
N TYR A 401 -12.75 -7.48 12.49
CA TYR A 401 -11.68 -7.16 13.43
C TYR A 401 -11.98 -5.86 14.16
N SER A 402 -12.33 -5.98 15.44
CA SER A 402 -12.62 -4.82 16.29
C SER A 402 -11.42 -3.88 16.34
N GLY A 403 -11.68 -2.60 16.05
CA GLY A 403 -10.65 -1.55 16.03
C GLY A 403 -9.83 -1.47 14.73
N ALA A 404 -10.08 -2.33 13.74
CA ALA A 404 -9.35 -2.29 12.47
C ALA A 404 -9.73 -1.08 11.61
N TYR A 405 -10.91 -0.50 11.81
CA TYR A 405 -11.37 0.71 11.13
C TYR A 405 -11.91 1.74 12.12
N ASP A 406 -11.35 2.95 12.10
CA ASP A 406 -11.81 4.13 12.83
C ASP A 406 -12.46 5.11 11.84
N PRO A 407 -13.74 5.46 11.98
CA PRO A 407 -14.41 6.40 11.07
C PRO A 407 -13.80 7.81 10.99
N GLU A 408 -12.98 8.22 11.96
CA GLU A 408 -12.32 9.53 11.96
C GLU A 408 -10.96 9.52 11.26
N ILE A 409 -10.25 8.38 11.27
CA ILE A 409 -8.85 8.29 10.80
C ILE A 409 -8.69 7.32 9.62
N GLY A 410 -9.58 6.35 9.46
CA GLY A 410 -9.48 5.25 8.50
C GLY A 410 -9.01 3.95 9.16
N PHE A 411 -8.34 3.10 8.39
CA PHE A 411 -7.88 1.81 8.86
C PHE A 411 -6.69 1.90 9.81
N ALA A 412 -6.66 1.04 10.83
CA ALA A 412 -5.44 0.77 11.59
C ALA A 412 -4.39 0.12 10.67
N ASP A 413 -3.13 0.28 11.02
CA ASP A 413 -1.99 -0.14 10.18
C ASP A 413 -1.99 -1.63 9.87
N ALA A 414 -2.38 -2.46 10.83
CA ALA A 414 -2.49 -3.91 10.63
C ALA A 414 -3.46 -4.57 11.61
N ILE A 415 -3.78 -5.83 11.33
CA ILE A 415 -4.45 -6.77 12.22
C ILE A 415 -3.56 -8.02 12.40
N ASN A 416 -3.64 -8.66 13.57
CA ASN A 416 -3.11 -10.01 13.77
C ASN A 416 -4.29 -11.00 13.72
N VAL A 417 -4.36 -11.80 12.66
CA VAL A 417 -5.44 -12.77 12.44
C VAL A 417 -5.35 -13.99 13.36
N ASN A 418 -4.18 -14.25 13.97
CA ASN A 418 -4.03 -15.32 14.96
C ASN A 418 -4.55 -14.89 16.34
N GLU A 419 -4.62 -13.58 16.60
CA GLU A 419 -5.08 -13.03 17.88
C GLU A 419 -6.46 -12.36 17.79
N ASN A 420 -7.01 -12.20 16.59
CA ASN A 420 -8.24 -11.44 16.31
C ASN A 420 -8.19 -9.99 16.81
N LYS A 421 -7.05 -9.31 16.62
CA LYS A 421 -6.83 -7.94 17.13
C LYS A 421 -6.32 -6.99 16.07
N ALA A 422 -6.78 -5.74 16.14
CA ALA A 422 -6.16 -4.62 15.45
C ALA A 422 -4.91 -4.12 16.19
N LEU A 423 -3.96 -3.60 15.43
CA LEU A 423 -2.72 -3.00 15.92
C LEU A 423 -2.82 -1.47 15.74
N TYR A 424 -3.21 -0.80 16.84
CA TYR A 424 -3.68 0.62 16.90
C TYR A 424 -2.61 1.70 16.69
N LYS A 425 -1.91 1.62 15.56
CA LYS A 425 -1.02 2.66 15.05
C LYS A 425 -1.48 2.99 13.64
N TYR A 426 -1.19 4.20 13.18
CA TYR A 426 -1.53 4.69 11.85
C TYR A 426 -0.27 5.34 11.29
N LEU A 427 0.41 4.68 10.35
CA LEU A 427 1.61 5.21 9.70
C LEU A 427 1.22 6.16 8.57
N ALA A 428 1.89 7.31 8.45
CA ALA A 428 1.63 8.28 7.39
C ALA A 428 1.83 7.66 5.99
N LEU A 429 2.86 6.83 5.83
CA LEU A 429 3.12 6.06 4.61
C LEU A 429 1.93 5.18 4.22
N ASP A 430 1.46 4.35 5.15
CA ASP A 430 0.44 3.32 4.89
C ASP A 430 -0.94 3.95 4.70
N GLN A 431 -1.26 4.98 5.49
CA GLN A 431 -2.44 5.82 5.28
C GLN A 431 -2.38 6.55 3.94
N GLY A 432 -1.19 7.01 3.53
CA GLY A 432 -0.98 7.67 2.26
C GLY A 432 -1.21 6.74 1.08
N MET A 433 -0.74 5.49 1.18
CA MET A 433 -1.02 4.46 0.18
C MET A 433 -2.51 4.12 0.11
N CYS A 434 -3.18 3.95 1.26
CA CYS A 434 -4.63 3.74 1.29
C CYS A 434 -5.38 4.86 0.56
N PHE A 435 -5.05 6.12 0.89
CA PHE A 435 -5.70 7.28 0.29
C PHE A 435 -5.42 7.38 -1.21
N LEU A 436 -4.16 7.33 -1.64
CA LEU A 436 -3.78 7.52 -3.05
C LEU A 436 -4.32 6.38 -3.94
N ALA A 437 -4.27 5.13 -3.47
CA ALA A 437 -4.82 4.00 -4.22
C ALA A 437 -6.34 4.10 -4.35
N GLY A 438 -7.04 4.40 -3.24
CA GLY A 438 -8.49 4.58 -3.27
C GLY A 438 -8.91 5.79 -4.11
N LEU A 439 -8.14 6.88 -4.09
CA LEU A 439 -8.37 8.05 -4.91
C LEU A 439 -8.19 7.73 -6.40
N ASN A 440 -7.12 7.03 -6.78
CA ASN A 440 -6.92 6.56 -8.15
C ASN A 440 -8.07 5.63 -8.58
N PHE A 441 -8.51 4.70 -7.73
CA PHE A 441 -9.62 3.83 -8.04
C PHE A 441 -10.92 4.63 -8.30
N VAL A 442 -11.34 5.48 -7.35
CA VAL A 442 -12.59 6.25 -7.43
C VAL A 442 -12.57 7.31 -8.53
N PHE A 443 -11.42 7.93 -8.80
CA PHE A 443 -11.29 9.03 -9.75
C PHE A 443 -10.51 8.67 -11.03
N ASN A 444 -10.51 7.38 -11.40
CA ASN A 444 -9.96 6.87 -12.65
C ASN A 444 -8.49 7.29 -12.90
N GLY A 445 -7.61 6.96 -11.95
CA GLY A 445 -6.17 7.18 -12.01
C GLY A 445 -5.77 8.66 -11.90
N ILE A 446 -6.50 9.49 -11.14
CA ILE A 446 -6.31 10.95 -11.12
C ILE A 446 -4.86 11.38 -10.86
N ILE A 447 -4.16 10.72 -9.94
CA ILE A 447 -2.75 11.03 -9.63
C ILE A 447 -1.83 10.53 -10.73
N LYS A 448 -2.09 9.34 -11.27
CA LYS A 448 -1.30 8.76 -12.35
C LYS A 448 -1.38 9.61 -13.61
N ASN A 449 -2.60 9.99 -13.99
CA ASN A 449 -2.85 10.84 -15.16
C ASN A 449 -2.10 12.16 -15.04
N LEU A 450 -2.11 12.78 -13.85
CA LEU A 450 -1.38 14.01 -13.60
C LEU A 450 0.14 13.80 -13.73
N PHE A 451 0.71 12.78 -13.09
CA PHE A 451 2.14 12.50 -13.21
C PHE A 451 2.54 12.19 -14.66
N MET A 452 1.74 11.41 -15.39
CA MET A 452 2.00 11.05 -16.79
C MET A 452 1.90 12.25 -17.76
N GLN A 453 1.25 13.34 -17.36
CA GLN A 453 1.21 14.60 -18.11
C GLN A 453 2.47 15.46 -17.90
N SER A 454 3.26 15.22 -16.85
CA SER A 454 4.53 15.92 -16.65
C SER A 454 5.53 15.61 -17.76
N GLN A 455 6.58 16.43 -17.88
CA GLN A 455 7.68 16.14 -18.81
C GLN A 455 8.37 14.81 -18.48
N GLU A 456 8.54 14.53 -17.19
CA GLU A 456 9.18 13.34 -16.65
C GLU A 456 8.35 12.09 -16.96
N GLY A 457 7.04 12.13 -16.68
CA GLY A 457 6.10 11.06 -16.98
C GLY A 457 6.04 10.72 -18.46
N ARG A 458 6.00 11.71 -19.36
CA ARG A 458 6.01 11.47 -20.81
C ARG A 458 7.30 10.81 -21.32
N LYS A 459 8.46 11.16 -20.76
CA LYS A 459 9.74 10.52 -21.11
C LYS A 459 9.75 9.08 -20.60
N LEU A 460 9.32 8.85 -19.37
CA LEU A 460 9.22 7.53 -18.77
C LEU A 460 8.29 6.61 -19.56
N ALA A 461 7.12 7.11 -19.98
CA ALA A 461 6.11 6.34 -20.71
C ALA A 461 6.69 5.57 -21.90
N LYS A 462 7.57 6.21 -22.67
CA LYS A 462 8.19 5.64 -23.86
C LYS A 462 8.99 4.38 -23.52
N VAL A 463 9.75 4.43 -22.43
CA VAL A 463 10.61 3.33 -21.99
C VAL A 463 9.79 2.20 -21.35
N ILE A 464 8.86 2.54 -20.45
CA ILE A 464 8.08 1.53 -19.71
C ILE A 464 7.12 0.77 -20.65
N SER A 465 6.66 1.40 -21.73
CA SER A 465 5.82 0.73 -22.73
C SER A 465 6.48 -0.44 -23.45
N GLU A 466 7.81 -0.51 -23.43
CA GLU A 466 8.59 -1.60 -24.02
C GLU A 466 8.84 -2.75 -23.04
N LEU A 467 8.57 -2.55 -21.74
CA LEU A 467 8.76 -3.60 -20.74
C LEU A 467 7.68 -4.67 -20.87
N LYS A 468 8.11 -5.85 -21.31
CA LYS A 468 7.27 -7.06 -21.38
C LYS A 468 7.94 -8.18 -20.60
N PHE A 469 7.16 -8.82 -19.73
CA PHE A 469 7.61 -9.92 -18.90
C PHE A 469 7.06 -11.24 -19.44
N PHE A 470 5.87 -11.21 -20.05
CA PHE A 470 5.15 -12.37 -20.54
C PHE A 470 4.71 -12.17 -21.99
N THR A 471 4.73 -13.23 -22.79
CA THR A 471 4.09 -13.25 -24.12
C THR A 471 2.61 -13.61 -24.03
N ILE A 472 1.84 -13.48 -25.12
CA ILE A 472 0.45 -13.97 -25.14
C ILE A 472 0.40 -15.50 -24.98
N ASP A 473 1.30 -16.22 -25.65
CA ASP A 473 1.41 -17.69 -25.52
C ASP A 473 1.73 -18.11 -24.08
N ASP A 474 2.54 -17.32 -23.37
CA ASP A 474 2.81 -17.53 -21.95
C ASP A 474 1.54 -17.44 -21.10
N LEU A 475 0.69 -16.45 -21.38
CA LEU A 475 -0.56 -16.23 -20.66
C LEU A 475 -1.60 -17.30 -21.01
N ILE A 476 -1.67 -17.77 -22.26
CA ILE A 476 -2.55 -18.87 -22.67
C ILE A 476 -2.19 -20.14 -21.89
N LYS A 477 -0.92 -20.57 -21.96
CA LYS A 477 -0.44 -21.77 -21.26
C LYS A 477 -0.67 -21.69 -19.75
N GLU A 478 -0.42 -20.51 -19.17
CA GLU A 478 -0.65 -20.29 -17.76
C GLU A 478 -2.13 -20.40 -17.39
N THR A 479 -3.01 -19.80 -18.17
CA THR A 479 -4.47 -19.84 -17.96
C THR A 479 -5.00 -21.27 -18.01
N GLU A 480 -4.60 -22.04 -19.03
CA GLU A 480 -4.98 -23.45 -19.16
C GLU A 480 -4.45 -24.29 -17.99
N ASN A 481 -3.19 -24.06 -17.59
CA ASN A 481 -2.57 -24.76 -16.47
C ASN A 481 -3.25 -24.46 -15.13
N CYS A 482 -3.52 -23.18 -14.83
CA CYS A 482 -4.23 -22.78 -13.63
C CYS A 482 -5.64 -23.36 -13.59
N TYR A 483 -6.35 -23.37 -14.73
CA TYR A 483 -7.67 -23.98 -14.80
C TYR A 483 -7.63 -25.51 -14.56
N ARG A 484 -6.64 -26.20 -15.11
CA ARG A 484 -6.41 -27.63 -14.85
C ARG A 484 -6.12 -27.89 -13.36
N LEU A 485 -5.20 -27.13 -12.76
CA LEU A 485 -4.86 -27.25 -11.34
C LEU A 485 -6.08 -26.96 -10.45
N ALA A 486 -6.90 -25.99 -10.83
CA ALA A 486 -8.12 -25.66 -10.09
C ALA A 486 -9.06 -26.86 -9.99
N LYS A 487 -9.26 -27.58 -11.10
CA LYS A 487 -10.08 -28.81 -11.14
C LYS A 487 -9.53 -29.87 -10.20
N GLU A 488 -8.21 -30.09 -10.19
CA GLU A 488 -7.55 -31.04 -9.27
C GLU A 488 -7.75 -30.68 -7.79
N TYR A 489 -7.69 -29.39 -7.45
CA TYR A 489 -7.98 -28.91 -6.10
C TYR A 489 -9.44 -29.15 -5.72
N ILE A 490 -10.39 -28.84 -6.60
CA ILE A 490 -11.82 -29.05 -6.34
C ILE A 490 -12.13 -30.56 -6.23
N ASP A 491 -11.50 -31.38 -7.06
CA ASP A 491 -11.68 -32.84 -7.05
C ASP A 491 -11.14 -33.50 -5.77
N SER A 492 -10.12 -32.91 -5.15
CA SER A 492 -9.62 -33.32 -3.83
C SER A 492 -10.33 -32.64 -2.65
N GLY A 493 -11.37 -31.84 -2.90
CA GLY A 493 -12.18 -31.19 -1.87
C GLY A 493 -11.67 -29.81 -1.41
N ASN A 494 -10.53 -29.35 -1.93
CA ASN A 494 -10.00 -28.02 -1.65
C ASN A 494 -10.63 -26.96 -2.56
N TRP A 495 -11.89 -26.64 -2.27
CA TRP A 495 -12.67 -25.67 -3.04
C TRP A 495 -12.08 -24.25 -3.00
N GLN A 496 -11.44 -23.85 -1.89
CA GLN A 496 -10.88 -22.50 -1.72
C GLN A 496 -9.75 -22.23 -2.72
N MET A 497 -8.81 -23.16 -2.84
CA MET A 497 -7.71 -23.05 -3.82
C MET A 497 -8.26 -23.14 -5.26
N GLY A 498 -9.21 -24.04 -5.47
CA GLY A 498 -9.88 -24.20 -6.76
C GLY A 498 -10.59 -22.94 -7.24
N GLU A 499 -11.38 -22.31 -6.38
CA GLU A 499 -12.12 -21.08 -6.68
C GLU A 499 -11.17 -19.94 -7.07
N VAL A 500 -10.10 -19.72 -6.29
CA VAL A 500 -9.12 -18.65 -6.57
C VAL A 500 -8.44 -18.87 -7.93
N LEU A 501 -8.08 -20.12 -8.27
CA LEU A 501 -7.43 -20.45 -9.54
C LEU A 501 -8.39 -20.37 -10.74
N ILE A 502 -9.66 -20.76 -10.57
CA ILE A 502 -10.70 -20.53 -11.60
C ILE A 502 -10.86 -19.03 -11.84
N ASP A 503 -11.02 -18.24 -10.78
CA ASP A 503 -11.20 -16.79 -10.88
C ASP A 503 -10.00 -16.14 -11.59
N TYR A 504 -8.78 -16.55 -11.23
CA TYR A 504 -7.56 -16.09 -11.88
C TYR A 504 -7.54 -16.43 -13.39
N ALA A 505 -7.84 -17.67 -13.75
CA ALA A 505 -7.83 -18.11 -15.14
C ALA A 505 -8.87 -17.36 -15.99
N LEU A 506 -10.08 -17.16 -15.46
CA LEU A 506 -11.13 -16.38 -16.12
C LEU A 506 -10.73 -14.91 -16.28
N ASP A 507 -10.15 -14.33 -15.24
CA ASP A 507 -9.69 -12.94 -15.24
C ASP A 507 -8.57 -12.72 -16.29
N LEU A 508 -7.59 -13.64 -16.39
CA LEU A 508 -6.58 -13.61 -17.45
C LEU A 508 -7.21 -13.73 -18.85
N ALA A 509 -8.07 -14.73 -19.06
CA ALA A 509 -8.69 -14.96 -20.35
C ALA A 509 -9.50 -13.75 -20.83
N HIS A 510 -10.22 -13.09 -19.92
CA HIS A 510 -10.98 -11.88 -20.22
C HIS A 510 -10.04 -10.67 -20.44
N SER A 511 -9.11 -10.41 -19.52
CA SER A 511 -8.20 -9.25 -19.56
C SER A 511 -7.36 -9.21 -20.85
N TYR A 512 -7.00 -10.37 -21.41
CA TYR A 512 -6.14 -10.49 -22.60
C TYR A 512 -6.85 -11.09 -23.81
N SER A 513 -8.17 -11.30 -23.74
CA SER A 513 -8.97 -11.87 -24.84
C SER A 513 -8.39 -13.18 -25.41
N LEU A 514 -8.03 -14.12 -24.53
CA LEU A 514 -7.23 -15.30 -24.87
C LEU A 514 -7.98 -16.40 -25.65
N GLY A 515 -9.30 -16.31 -25.80
CA GLY A 515 -10.09 -17.26 -26.59
C GLY A 515 -10.10 -18.70 -26.05
N ILE A 516 -9.96 -18.87 -24.74
CA ILE A 516 -9.90 -20.18 -24.07
C ILE A 516 -11.31 -20.66 -23.72
N ASP A 517 -11.61 -21.93 -24.03
CA ASP A 517 -12.84 -22.59 -23.64
C ASP A 517 -12.69 -23.30 -22.30
N PHE A 518 -13.50 -22.88 -21.33
CA PHE A 518 -13.49 -23.42 -19.97
C PHE A 518 -14.52 -24.56 -19.85
N LEU A 519 -14.20 -25.70 -20.46
CA LEU A 519 -15.02 -26.91 -20.42
C LEU A 519 -15.33 -27.32 -18.97
N ASP A 520 -16.60 -27.62 -18.71
CA ASP A 520 -17.14 -28.02 -17.40
C ASP A 520 -17.14 -26.93 -16.32
N LEU A 521 -16.93 -25.64 -16.66
CA LEU A 521 -16.92 -24.55 -15.67
C LEU A 521 -18.16 -24.54 -14.77
N ASN A 522 -19.35 -24.71 -15.34
CA ASN A 522 -20.61 -24.75 -14.57
C ASN A 522 -20.66 -25.93 -13.59
N LEU A 523 -20.12 -27.08 -13.97
CA LEU A 523 -20.04 -28.26 -13.11
C LEU A 523 -19.12 -27.96 -11.91
N TYR A 524 -17.94 -27.39 -12.16
CA TYR A 524 -16.99 -27.08 -11.11
C TYR A 524 -17.45 -25.95 -10.19
N ARG A 525 -18.14 -24.92 -10.70
CA ARG A 525 -18.78 -23.88 -9.86
C ARG A 525 -19.82 -24.48 -8.92
N LYS A 526 -20.69 -25.36 -9.41
CA LYS A 526 -21.66 -26.06 -8.57
C LYS A 526 -20.99 -26.92 -7.49
N LYS A 527 -19.90 -27.62 -7.84
CA LYS A 527 -19.13 -28.42 -6.88
C LYS A 527 -18.47 -27.55 -5.82
N ILE A 528 -17.95 -26.37 -6.18
CA ILE A 528 -17.45 -25.38 -5.21
C ILE A 528 -18.57 -24.97 -4.26
N ASP A 529 -19.76 -24.62 -4.76
CA ASP A 529 -20.88 -24.21 -3.93
C ASP A 529 -21.29 -25.31 -2.93
N GLU A 530 -21.39 -26.57 -3.38
CA GLU A 530 -21.70 -27.71 -2.52
C GLU A 530 -20.64 -27.91 -1.41
N LEU A 531 -19.35 -27.88 -1.77
CA LEU A 531 -18.25 -28.01 -0.81
C LEU A 531 -18.21 -26.84 0.19
N LYS A 532 -18.43 -25.62 -0.30
CA LYS A 532 -18.48 -24.39 0.50
C LYS A 532 -19.62 -24.43 1.52
N GLN A 533 -20.83 -24.83 1.10
CA GLN A 533 -21.97 -24.95 2.01
C GLN A 533 -21.74 -25.99 3.11
N ASN A 534 -21.21 -27.16 2.76
CA ASN A 534 -20.85 -28.19 3.75
C ASN A 534 -19.81 -27.67 4.76
N TYR A 535 -18.82 -26.91 4.27
CA TYR A 535 -17.79 -26.32 5.11
C TYR A 535 -18.34 -25.25 6.07
N LEU A 536 -19.24 -24.37 5.60
CA LEU A 536 -19.91 -23.37 6.44
C LEU A 536 -20.72 -24.01 7.58
N VAL A 537 -21.47 -25.08 7.28
CA VAL A 537 -22.21 -25.84 8.30
C VAL A 537 -21.27 -26.45 9.33
N SER A 538 -20.15 -27.03 8.88
CA SER A 538 -19.13 -27.61 9.77
C SER A 538 -18.51 -26.55 10.70
N LEU A 539 -18.14 -25.38 10.16
CA LEU A 539 -17.59 -24.28 10.97
C LEU A 539 -18.61 -23.79 12.01
N TYR A 540 -19.88 -23.67 11.61
CA TYR A 540 -20.92 -23.22 12.55
C TYR A 540 -21.12 -24.22 13.70
N GLN A 541 -21.18 -25.52 13.40
CA GLN A 541 -21.27 -26.58 14.42
C GLN A 541 -20.05 -26.60 15.34
N GLN A 542 -18.84 -26.42 14.79
CA GLN A 542 -17.62 -26.31 15.57
C GLN A 542 -17.69 -25.12 16.52
N ALA A 543 -18.05 -23.93 16.03
CA ALA A 543 -18.19 -22.72 16.86
C ALA A 543 -19.20 -22.93 17.99
N GLN A 544 -20.33 -23.59 17.73
CA GLN A 544 -21.31 -23.92 18.77
C GLN A 544 -20.71 -24.81 19.87
N SER A 545 -19.98 -25.87 19.48
CA SER A 545 -19.32 -26.76 20.43
C SER A 545 -18.24 -26.06 21.26
N GLU A 546 -17.48 -25.17 20.64
CA GLU A 546 -16.46 -24.34 21.31
C GLU A 546 -17.11 -23.41 22.35
N ILE A 547 -18.22 -22.76 22.00
CA ILE A 547 -19.01 -21.92 22.94
C ILE A 547 -19.52 -22.75 24.11
N GLU A 548 -20.15 -23.91 23.85
CA GLU A 548 -20.68 -24.80 24.89
C GLU A 548 -19.59 -25.32 25.84
N SER A 549 -18.37 -25.47 25.32
CA SER A 549 -17.19 -25.91 26.07
C SER A 549 -16.44 -24.76 26.77
N GLY A 550 -16.91 -23.52 26.64
CA GLY A 550 -16.27 -22.33 27.22
C GLY A 550 -15.01 -21.84 26.49
N LYS A 551 -14.72 -22.36 25.30
CA LYS A 551 -13.56 -22.00 24.45
C LYS A 551 -13.87 -20.79 23.57
N LEU A 552 -14.07 -19.64 24.21
CA LEU A 552 -14.63 -18.46 23.54
C LEU A 552 -13.69 -17.85 22.49
N ARG A 553 -12.36 -17.94 22.66
CA ARG A 553 -11.38 -17.38 21.70
C ARG A 553 -11.27 -18.24 20.45
N GLU A 554 -11.37 -19.55 20.60
CA GLU A 554 -11.47 -20.51 19.51
C GLU A 554 -12.77 -20.27 18.74
N ALA A 555 -13.91 -20.14 19.44
CA ALA A 555 -15.19 -19.82 18.83
C ALA A 555 -15.18 -18.49 18.05
N GLU A 556 -14.57 -17.44 18.60
CA GLU A 556 -14.36 -16.14 17.94
C GLU A 556 -13.62 -16.34 16.60
N THR A 557 -12.52 -17.09 16.62
CA THR A 557 -11.71 -17.39 15.43
C THR A 557 -12.51 -18.17 14.38
N THR A 558 -13.23 -19.22 14.81
CA THR A 558 -14.06 -20.05 13.93
C THR A 558 -15.19 -19.23 13.27
N LEU A 559 -15.85 -18.36 14.05
CA LEU A 559 -16.92 -17.49 13.55
C LEU A 559 -16.41 -16.40 12.60
N ILE A 560 -15.26 -15.79 12.89
CA ILE A 560 -14.60 -14.86 11.97
C ILE A 560 -14.27 -15.55 10.66
N HIS A 561 -13.73 -16.78 10.71
CA HIS A 561 -13.42 -17.55 9.51
C HIS A 561 -14.68 -17.86 8.69
N LEU A 562 -15.78 -18.25 9.35
CA LEU A 562 -17.06 -18.49 8.71
C LEU A 562 -17.59 -17.21 8.03
N LEU A 563 -17.61 -16.08 8.75
CA LEU A 563 -18.15 -14.82 8.25
C LEU A 563 -17.29 -14.19 7.16
N ALA A 564 -15.99 -14.48 7.12
CA ALA A 564 -15.14 -14.10 6.00
C ALA A 564 -15.48 -14.86 4.70
N ILE A 565 -16.06 -16.06 4.81
CA ILE A 565 -16.52 -16.87 3.68
C ILE A 565 -17.95 -16.53 3.27
N ASP A 566 -18.84 -16.34 4.25
CA ASP A 566 -20.22 -15.91 4.06
C ASP A 566 -20.61 -14.85 5.11
N ARG A 567 -20.47 -13.60 4.70
CA ARG A 567 -20.78 -12.41 5.53
C ARG A 567 -22.25 -12.29 5.92
N ASN A 568 -23.15 -12.99 5.23
CA ASN A 568 -24.59 -12.90 5.45
C ASN A 568 -25.12 -14.04 6.34
N TYR A 569 -24.24 -14.87 6.91
CA TYR A 569 -24.63 -15.95 7.80
C TYR A 569 -25.13 -15.39 9.15
N LEU A 570 -26.43 -15.04 9.20
CA LEU A 570 -27.04 -14.29 10.31
C LEU A 570 -26.83 -14.94 11.68
N ASP A 571 -26.96 -16.27 11.76
CA ASP A 571 -26.77 -16.98 13.03
C ASP A 571 -25.32 -16.89 13.54
N ALA A 572 -24.34 -16.82 12.64
CA ALA A 572 -22.94 -16.67 13.00
C ALA A 572 -22.63 -15.25 13.47
N LEU A 573 -23.23 -14.23 12.85
CA LEU A 573 -23.14 -12.83 13.31
C LEU A 573 -23.64 -12.68 14.75
N GLN A 574 -24.83 -13.22 15.05
CA GLN A 574 -25.40 -13.18 16.39
C GLN A 574 -24.54 -13.92 17.42
N LYS A 575 -23.96 -15.07 17.03
CA LYS A 575 -23.05 -15.82 17.91
C LYS A 575 -21.73 -15.07 18.15
N LEU A 576 -21.19 -14.40 17.14
CA LEU A 576 -19.96 -13.62 17.29
C LEU A 576 -20.17 -12.45 18.25
N GLU A 577 -21.29 -11.74 18.13
CA GLU A 577 -21.65 -10.68 19.07
C GLU A 577 -21.77 -11.21 20.51
N TYR A 578 -22.45 -12.34 20.69
CA TYR A 578 -22.52 -13.01 22.00
C TYR A 578 -21.13 -13.35 22.55
N VAL A 579 -20.25 -13.94 21.73
CA VAL A 579 -18.89 -14.32 22.12
C VAL A 579 -18.07 -13.09 22.54
N HIS A 580 -18.11 -12.00 21.76
CA HIS A 580 -17.45 -10.75 22.13
C HIS A 580 -17.92 -10.20 23.48
N ILE A 581 -19.24 -10.23 23.75
CA ILE A 581 -19.79 -9.80 25.05
C ILE A 581 -19.28 -10.69 26.18
N GLN A 582 -19.16 -12.01 25.98
CA GLN A 582 -18.66 -12.92 27.01
C GLN A 582 -17.16 -12.76 27.24
N ILE A 583 -16.36 -12.51 26.20
CA ILE A 583 -14.91 -12.28 26.31
C ILE A 583 -14.61 -10.99 27.10
N TYR A 584 -15.47 -9.98 26.97
CA TYR A 584 -15.30 -8.70 27.64
C TYR A 584 -15.72 -8.72 29.12
N LYS A 585 -16.59 -9.66 29.50
CA LYS A 585 -17.01 -9.88 30.90
C LYS A 585 -15.98 -10.69 31.66
#